data_AF-A0A9D4EVP6-F1
#
_entry.id   AF-A0A9D4EVP6-F1
#
_cell.length_a   1.000
_cell.length_b   1.000
_cell.length_c   1.000
_cell.angle_alpha   90.00
_cell.angle_beta   90.00
_cell.angle_gamma   90.00
#
_symmetry.space_group_name_H-M   'P 1'
#
loop_
_entity.id
_entity.type
_entity.pdbx_description
1 polymer ?
#
loop_
_entity_poly.entity_id
_entity_poly.type
_entity_poly.pdbx_seq_one_letter_code
_entity_poly.pdbx_strand_id
1 'polypeptide(L)'
;MDIFRSAWPDLVVRLDVWHFMRRLAVGVTTDTHRLYATFMGQLSATNFQWYRTDLNLIKSAKREELIYSNIQNPSDSDIQARLDRKELSLHCRRMTRSTEVITERIQAVLELFDGDSGRDTMGVLLLHRERIWELWKQQ
;
A
#
# COMPACT_ATOMS: atom_id res chain seq x y z
N MET A 1 -7.64 33.54 -5.11
CA MET A 1 -8.35 32.28 -4.79
C MET A 1 -7.94 31.87 -3.37
N ASP A 2 -8.52 32.47 -2.33
CA ASP A 2 -8.27 32.03 -0.94
C ASP A 2 -9.49 32.31 -0.02
N ILE A 3 -10.69 32.23 -0.60
CA ILE A 3 -11.98 32.51 0.06
C ILE A 3 -12.25 31.57 1.24
N PHE A 4 -11.66 30.38 1.22
CA PHE A 4 -11.82 29.37 2.26
C PHE A 4 -10.95 29.65 3.49
N ARG A 5 -9.75 30.21 3.33
CA ARG A 5 -8.86 30.50 4.46
C ARG A 5 -9.33 31.66 5.33
N SER A 6 -9.96 32.68 4.74
CA SER A 6 -10.47 33.83 5.50
C SER A 6 -11.72 33.50 6.31
N ALA A 7 -12.55 32.57 5.83
CA ALA A 7 -13.80 32.20 6.49
C ALA A 7 -13.63 31.04 7.48
N TRP A 8 -12.62 30.18 7.28
CA TRP A 8 -12.37 28.99 8.11
C TRP A 8 -10.87 28.88 8.42
N PRO A 9 -10.35 29.70 9.36
CA PRO A 9 -8.92 29.77 9.64
C PRO A 9 -8.33 28.45 10.15
N ASP A 10 -9.15 27.61 10.78
CA ASP A 10 -8.75 26.31 11.33
C ASP A 10 -9.01 25.12 10.39
N LEU A 11 -9.47 25.36 9.15
CA LEU A 11 -9.76 24.28 8.20
C LEU A 11 -8.47 23.63 7.70
N VAL A 12 -8.19 22.43 8.20
CA VAL A 12 -7.10 21.58 7.69
C VAL A 12 -7.60 20.72 6.55
N VAL A 13 -7.33 21.13 5.31
CA VAL A 13 -7.60 20.31 4.12
C VAL A 13 -6.51 19.24 4.01
N ARG A 14 -6.91 17.98 3.98
CA ARG A 14 -6.01 16.83 3.77
C ARG A 14 -6.36 16.15 2.46
N LEU A 15 -5.35 15.65 1.76
CA LEU A 15 -5.56 14.79 0.60
C LEU A 15 -6.10 13.44 1.09
N ASP A 16 -7.07 12.88 0.38
CA ASP A 16 -7.37 11.47 0.54
C ASP A 16 -6.19 10.61 0.01
N VAL A 17 -6.21 9.33 0.38
CA VAL A 17 -5.15 8.37 0.05
C VAL A 17 -4.88 8.30 -1.46
N TRP A 18 -5.91 8.39 -2.29
CA TRP A 18 -5.74 8.25 -3.74
C TRP A 18 -5.09 9.50 -4.35
N HIS A 19 -5.52 10.70 -3.95
CA HIS A 19 -4.90 11.96 -4.38
C HIS A 19 -3.45 12.05 -3.90
N PHE A 20 -3.17 11.56 -2.70
CA PHE A 20 -1.82 11.49 -2.18
C PHE A 20 -0.93 10.54 -3.02
N MET A 21 -1.40 9.34 -3.37
CA MET A 21 -0.65 8.45 -4.28
C MET A 21 -0.43 9.08 -5.67
N ARG A 22 -1.44 9.79 -6.20
CA ARG A 22 -1.33 10.52 -7.47
C ARG A 22 -0.25 11.59 -7.43
N ARG A 23 -0.10 12.30 -6.30
CA ARG A 23 0.97 13.28 -6.11
C ARG A 23 2.34 12.63 -6.27
N LEU A 24 2.56 11.45 -5.68
CA LEU A 24 3.81 10.71 -5.83
C LEU A 24 4.03 10.20 -7.25
N ALA A 25 2.96 9.81 -7.96
CA ALA A 25 3.04 9.37 -9.35
C ALA A 25 3.61 10.44 -10.30
N VAL A 26 3.51 11.74 -9.96
CA VAL A 26 4.14 12.83 -10.73
C VAL A 26 5.68 12.77 -10.70
N GLY A 27 6.25 12.13 -9.67
CA GLY A 27 7.68 11.87 -9.55
C GLY A 27 8.19 10.69 -10.39
N VAL A 28 7.29 9.95 -11.06
CA VAL A 28 7.65 8.89 -12.01
C VAL A 28 8.05 9.51 -13.35
N THR A 29 8.96 8.87 -14.09
CA THR A 29 9.38 9.30 -15.43
C THR A 29 8.24 9.23 -16.45
N THR A 30 7.51 8.12 -16.48
CA THR A 30 6.29 7.93 -17.30
C THR A 30 5.36 6.87 -16.66
N ASP A 31 4.04 7.06 -16.81
CA ASP A 31 3.02 6.10 -16.42
C ASP A 31 2.98 4.83 -17.30
N THR A 32 3.63 4.87 -18.47
CA THR A 32 3.84 3.72 -19.36
C THR A 32 5.03 2.85 -18.93
N HIS A 33 5.78 3.27 -17.91
CA HIS A 33 6.94 2.53 -17.44
C HIS A 33 6.54 1.14 -16.94
N ARG A 34 7.33 0.11 -17.26
CA ARG A 34 6.99 -1.30 -16.95
C ARG A 34 6.77 -1.56 -15.46
N LEU A 35 7.47 -0.82 -14.61
CA LEU A 35 7.37 -0.91 -13.15
C LEU A 35 6.28 -0.02 -12.53
N TYR A 36 5.61 0.83 -13.32
CA TYR A 36 4.63 1.79 -12.81
C TYR A 36 3.48 1.11 -12.06
N ALA A 37 2.89 0.07 -12.66
CA ALA A 37 1.80 -0.68 -12.04
C ALA A 37 2.23 -1.35 -10.72
N THR A 38 3.45 -1.90 -10.68
CA THR A 38 4.03 -2.51 -9.47
C THR A 38 4.24 -1.46 -8.38
N PHE A 39 4.81 -0.31 -8.73
CA PHE A 39 5.02 0.81 -7.79
C PHE A 39 3.71 1.33 -7.22
N MET A 40 2.71 1.60 -8.06
CA MET A 40 1.39 2.05 -7.61
C MET A 40 0.68 0.99 -6.77
N GLY A 41 0.86 -0.29 -7.11
CA GLY A 41 0.37 -1.41 -6.31
C GLY A 41 1.00 -1.45 -4.91
N GLN A 42 2.31 -1.23 -4.80
CA GLN A 42 3.00 -1.17 -3.51
C GLN A 42 2.58 0.04 -2.69
N LEU A 43 2.45 1.23 -3.30
CA LEU A 43 1.91 2.41 -2.63
C LEU A 43 0.52 2.13 -2.07
N SER A 44 -0.37 1.54 -2.86
CA SER A 44 -1.72 1.18 -2.41
C SER A 44 -1.69 0.17 -1.26
N ALA A 45 -0.89 -0.88 -1.38
CA ALA A 45 -0.75 -1.91 -0.36
C ALA A 45 -0.18 -1.36 0.95
N THR A 46 0.67 -0.33 0.90
CA THR A 46 1.23 0.37 2.07
C THR A 46 0.19 1.21 2.83
N ASN A 47 -0.83 1.72 2.15
CA ASN A 47 -1.87 2.52 2.79
C ASN A 47 -2.88 1.67 3.59
N PHE A 48 -3.15 0.44 3.15
CA PHE A 48 -4.24 -0.39 3.70
C PHE A 48 -3.76 -1.70 4.33
N GLN A 49 -4.33 -2.03 5.48
CA GLN A 49 -4.22 -3.36 6.09
C GLN A 49 -5.60 -3.98 6.26
N TRP A 50 -5.63 -5.30 6.40
CA TRP A 50 -6.84 -5.98 6.83
C TRP A 50 -7.08 -5.72 8.32
N TYR A 51 -8.35 -5.61 8.70
CA TYR A 51 -8.72 -5.45 10.10
C TYR A 51 -8.34 -6.71 10.89
N ARG A 52 -7.64 -6.52 12.01
CA ARG A 52 -7.00 -7.62 12.74
C ARG A 52 -8.02 -8.64 13.27
N THR A 53 -9.18 -8.18 13.72
CA THR A 53 -10.24 -9.08 14.21
C THR A 53 -10.77 -9.96 13.09
N ASP A 54 -11.05 -9.39 11.92
CA ASP A 54 -11.55 -10.14 10.77
C ASP A 54 -10.49 -11.13 10.27
N LEU A 55 -9.21 -10.73 10.26
CA LEU A 55 -8.08 -11.62 9.97
C LEU A 55 -7.99 -12.81 10.93
N ASN A 56 -8.22 -12.58 12.22
CA ASN A 56 -8.17 -13.67 13.19
C ASN A 56 -9.34 -14.64 12.97
N LEU A 57 -10.54 -14.12 12.71
CA LEU A 57 -11.72 -14.93 12.43
C LEU A 57 -11.56 -15.79 11.17
N ILE A 58 -11.06 -15.22 10.08
CA ILE A 58 -10.85 -15.98 8.83
C ILE A 58 -9.76 -17.03 9.00
N LYS A 59 -8.69 -16.75 9.76
CA LYS A 59 -7.64 -17.72 10.07
C LYS A 59 -8.17 -18.88 10.91
N SER A 60 -9.01 -18.59 11.91
CA SER A 60 -9.68 -19.62 12.70
C SER A 60 -10.62 -20.47 11.84
N ALA A 61 -11.45 -19.84 11.00
CA ALA A 61 -12.34 -20.56 10.09
C ALA A 61 -11.54 -21.46 9.12
N LYS A 62 -10.46 -20.93 8.54
CA LYS A 62 -9.58 -21.70 7.65
C LYS A 62 -8.92 -22.87 8.38
N ARG A 63 -8.49 -22.69 9.63
CA ARG A 63 -7.93 -23.77 10.45
C ARG A 63 -8.93 -24.92 10.59
N GLU A 64 -10.18 -24.63 10.94
CA GLU A 64 -11.23 -25.65 11.07
C GLU A 64 -11.53 -26.36 9.74
N GLU A 65 -11.56 -25.62 8.63
CA GLU A 65 -11.73 -26.19 7.28
C GLU A 65 -10.63 -27.19 6.93
N LEU A 66 -9.38 -26.90 7.30
CA LEU A 66 -8.24 -27.79 7.07
C LEU A 66 -8.31 -29.05 7.94
N ILE A 67 -8.70 -28.91 9.20
CA ILE A 67 -8.91 -30.04 10.11
C ILE A 67 -10.02 -30.96 9.56
N TYR A 68 -11.13 -30.37 9.10
CA TYR A 68 -12.23 -31.12 8.45
C TYR A 68 -11.76 -31.83 7.17
N SER A 69 -10.79 -31.26 6.46
CA SER A 69 -10.18 -31.82 5.26
C SER A 69 -9.06 -32.84 5.55
N ASN A 70 -8.99 -33.40 6.76
CA ASN A 70 -7.98 -34.36 7.24
C ASN A 70 -6.54 -33.85 7.34
N ILE A 71 -6.32 -32.52 7.37
CA ILE A 71 -5.00 -31.95 7.68
C ILE A 71 -4.92 -31.78 9.20
N GLN A 72 -4.18 -32.67 9.85
CA GLN A 72 -3.98 -32.65 11.30
C GLN A 72 -3.03 -31.51 11.70
N ASN A 73 -3.41 -30.73 12.73
CA ASN A 73 -2.62 -29.65 13.31
C ASN A 73 -2.01 -28.67 12.28
N PRO A 74 -2.84 -27.99 11.46
CA PRO A 74 -2.33 -27.06 10.45
C PRO A 74 -1.55 -25.91 11.10
N SER A 75 -0.33 -25.70 10.62
CA SER A 75 0.52 -24.58 11.05
C SER A 75 -0.03 -23.25 10.55
N ASP A 76 0.43 -22.14 11.14
CA ASP A 76 0.07 -20.80 10.64
C ASP A 76 0.54 -20.59 9.18
N SER A 77 1.65 -21.21 8.77
CA SER A 77 2.09 -21.22 7.37
C SER A 77 1.15 -22.00 6.45
N ASP A 78 0.58 -23.11 6.91
CA ASP A 78 -0.40 -23.89 6.14
C ASP A 78 -1.68 -23.12 5.88
N ILE A 79 -2.13 -22.38 6.89
CA ILE A 79 -3.29 -21.49 6.81
C ILE A 79 -3.00 -20.35 5.84
N GLN A 80 -1.84 -19.70 5.99
CA GLN A 80 -1.45 -18.56 5.15
C GLN A 80 -1.27 -18.96 3.68
N ALA A 81 -0.76 -20.15 3.41
CA ALA A 81 -0.59 -20.67 2.04
C ALA A 81 -1.92 -20.98 1.35
N ARG A 82 -2.99 -21.24 2.12
CA ARG A 82 -4.33 -21.61 1.62
C ARG A 82 -5.34 -20.47 1.70
N LEU A 83 -5.00 -19.36 2.33
CA LEU A 83 -5.80 -18.14 2.30
C LEU A 83 -5.58 -17.38 0.98
N ASP A 84 -6.63 -17.30 0.16
CA ASP A 84 -6.60 -16.50 -1.06
C ASP A 84 -6.95 -15.01 -0.79
N ARG A 85 -6.43 -14.12 -1.62
CA ARG A 85 -6.76 -12.69 -1.62
C ARG A 85 -8.24 -12.44 -1.84
N LYS A 86 -8.93 -13.27 -2.64
CA LYS A 86 -10.39 -13.16 -2.84
C LYS A 86 -11.15 -13.38 -1.55
N GLU A 87 -10.75 -14.40 -0.79
CA GLU A 87 -11.36 -14.75 0.50
C GLU A 87 -11.14 -13.64 1.53
N LEU A 88 -9.91 -13.12 1.62
CA LEU A 88 -9.59 -11.95 2.45
C LEU A 88 -10.43 -10.73 2.06
N SER A 89 -10.58 -10.46 0.76
CA SER A 89 -11.39 -9.32 0.30
C SER A 89 -12.89 -9.48 0.55
N LEU A 90 -13.39 -10.72 0.65
CA LEU A 90 -14.80 -11.00 0.89
C LEU A 90 -15.15 -10.91 2.37
N HIS A 91 -14.24 -11.37 3.24
CA HIS A 91 -14.54 -11.55 4.67
C HIS A 91 -13.80 -10.59 5.61
N CYS A 92 -12.75 -9.91 5.14
CA CYS A 92 -12.01 -8.96 5.96
C CYS A 92 -12.24 -7.52 5.50
N ARG A 93 -12.60 -6.64 6.44
CA ARG A 93 -12.60 -5.20 6.18
C ARG A 93 -11.17 -4.70 6.00
N ARG A 94 -11.01 -3.71 5.12
CA ARG A 94 -9.78 -2.94 5.01
C ARG A 94 -9.83 -1.74 5.96
N MET A 95 -8.69 -1.42 6.54
CA MET A 95 -8.48 -0.27 7.39
C MET A 95 -7.24 0.48 6.90
N THR A 96 -7.33 1.80 6.85
CA THR A 96 -6.16 2.66 6.60
C THR A 96 -5.20 2.53 7.79
N ARG A 97 -3.91 2.36 7.49
CA ARG A 97 -2.88 2.35 8.53
C ARG A 97 -2.74 3.73 9.18
N SER A 98 -2.04 3.80 10.32
CA SER A 98 -1.73 5.10 10.93
C SER A 98 -0.78 5.89 10.01
N THR A 99 -0.82 7.21 10.15
CA THR A 99 -0.01 8.12 9.33
C THR A 99 1.49 7.79 9.45
N GLU A 100 1.95 7.48 10.66
CA GLU A 100 3.36 7.19 10.95
C GLU A 100 3.84 5.96 10.16
N VAL A 101 3.04 4.89 10.19
CA VAL A 101 3.34 3.64 9.49
C VAL A 101 3.26 3.81 7.98
N ILE A 102 2.30 4.62 7.49
CA ILE A 102 2.19 4.93 6.07
C ILE A 102 3.42 5.71 5.61
N THR A 103 3.83 6.74 6.36
CA THR A 103 4.97 7.58 6.01
C THR A 103 6.26 6.78 5.96
N GLU A 104 6.54 6.00 7.01
CA GLU A 104 7.72 5.12 7.07
C GLU A 104 7.77 4.14 5.89
N ARG A 105 6.66 3.45 5.62
CA ARG A 105 6.61 2.45 4.55
C ARG A 105 6.62 3.06 3.16
N ILE A 106 6.03 4.24 2.95
CA ILE A 106 6.12 4.94 1.67
C ILE A 106 7.56 5.36 1.43
N GLN A 107 8.24 5.91 2.44
CA GLN A 107 9.66 6.21 2.31
C GLN A 107 10.46 4.97 1.92
N ALA A 108 10.24 3.83 2.57
CA ALA A 108 10.90 2.58 2.21
C ALA A 108 10.60 2.12 0.76
N VAL A 109 9.36 2.32 0.28
CA VAL A 109 9.01 2.07 -1.13
C VAL A 109 9.77 3.02 -2.05
N LEU A 110 9.87 4.31 -1.72
CA LEU A 110 10.62 5.28 -2.53
C LEU A 110 12.10 4.91 -2.59
N GLU A 111 12.72 4.55 -1.46
CA GLU A 111 14.12 4.12 -1.39
C GLU A 111 14.37 2.85 -2.22
N LEU A 112 13.45 1.87 -2.14
CA LEU A 112 13.53 0.64 -2.92
C LEU A 112 13.54 0.91 -4.43
N PHE A 113 12.65 1.79 -4.90
CA PHE A 113 12.53 2.15 -6.31
C PHE A 113 13.50 3.26 -6.77
N ASP A 114 14.21 3.92 -5.86
CA ASP A 114 15.36 4.77 -6.20
C ASP A 114 16.65 3.95 -6.40
N GLY A 115 16.67 2.72 -5.87
CA GLY A 115 17.73 1.73 -6.08
C GLY A 115 17.53 0.84 -7.31
N ASP A 116 18.23 -0.30 -7.33
CA ASP A 116 18.24 -1.22 -8.48
C ASP A 116 16.86 -1.82 -8.79
N SER A 117 15.98 -1.94 -7.81
CA SER A 117 14.61 -2.43 -8.02
C SER A 117 13.73 -1.45 -8.81
N GLY A 118 14.19 -0.20 -8.98
CA GLY A 118 13.56 0.81 -9.81
C GLY A 118 13.99 0.80 -11.27
N ARG A 119 14.92 -0.08 -11.66
CA ARG A 119 15.39 -0.21 -13.04
C ARG A 119 14.62 -1.31 -13.75
N ASP A 120 14.14 -1.02 -14.95
CA ASP A 120 13.58 -2.05 -15.82
C ASP A 120 14.67 -2.93 -16.45
N THR A 121 14.28 -3.91 -17.28
CA THR A 121 15.25 -4.83 -17.91
C THR A 121 16.22 -4.12 -18.87
N MET A 122 15.91 -2.90 -19.30
CA MET A 122 16.76 -2.06 -20.17
C MET A 122 17.55 -1.03 -19.36
N GLY A 123 17.47 -1.06 -18.02
CA GLY A 123 18.16 -0.14 -17.13
C GLY A 123 17.50 1.22 -16.98
N VAL A 124 16.30 1.41 -17.54
CA VAL A 124 15.54 2.66 -17.46
C VAL A 124 14.98 2.82 -16.05
N LEU A 125 15.14 4.02 -15.47
CA LEU A 125 14.68 4.35 -14.13
C LEU A 125 13.19 4.67 -14.14
N LEU A 126 12.45 4.04 -13.23
CA LEU A 126 11.06 4.39 -12.95
C LEU A 126 10.96 5.80 -12.37
N LEU A 127 11.75 6.11 -11.35
CA LEU A 127 11.64 7.35 -10.61
C LEU A 127 12.53 8.43 -11.21
N HIS A 128 11.98 9.64 -11.34
CA HIS A 128 12.79 10.84 -11.52
C HIS A 128 13.27 11.27 -10.13
N ARG A 129 14.45 10.78 -9.73
CA ARG A 129 15.02 10.90 -8.39
C ARG A 129 14.85 12.27 -7.72
N GLU A 130 15.29 13.35 -8.35
CA GLU A 130 15.19 14.70 -7.74
C GLU A 130 13.74 15.11 -7.46
N ARG A 131 12.87 14.92 -8.46
CA ARG A 131 11.45 15.28 -8.40
C ARG A 131 10.70 14.48 -7.34
N ILE A 132 10.89 13.17 -7.27
CA ILE A 132 10.17 12.33 -6.29
C ILE A 132 10.57 12.69 -4.86
N TRP A 133 11.86 12.93 -4.60
CA TRP A 133 12.36 13.29 -3.28
C TRP A 133 12.00 14.73 -2.89
N GLU A 134 11.90 15.66 -3.84
CA GLU A 134 11.35 16.98 -3.60
C GLU A 134 9.86 16.91 -3.22
N LEU A 135 9.06 16.16 -3.99
CA LEU A 135 7.65 15.92 -3.67
C LEU A 135 7.46 15.28 -2.29
N TRP A 136 8.33 14.34 -1.93
CA TRP A 136 8.30 13.67 -0.63
C TRP A 136 8.64 14.60 0.53
N LYS A 137 9.63 15.48 0.38
CA LYS A 137 9.99 16.48 1.40
C LYS A 137 8.88 17.50 1.68
N GLN A 138 8.00 17.73 0.71
CA GLN A 138 6.88 18.67 0.81
C GLN A 138 5.58 18.00 1.32
N GLN A 139 5.65 16.78 1.87
CA GLN A 139 4.49 16.04 2.34
C GLN A 139 3.93 16.56 3.67
#